data_AF-A0A1E5PVQ5-F1
#
_entry.id   AF-A0A1E5PVQ5-F1
#
_cell.length_a   1.000
_cell.length_b   1.000
_cell.length_c   1.000
_cell.angle_alpha   90.00
_cell.angle_beta   90.00
_cell.angle_gamma   90.00
#
_symmetry.space_group_name_H-M   'P 1'
#
loop_
_entity.id
_entity.type
_entity.pdbx_description
1 polymer ?
#
loop_
_entity_poly.entity_id
_entity_poly.type
_entity_poly.pdbx_seq_one_letter_code
_entity_poly.pdbx_strand_id
1 'polypeptide(L)'
;MSTPPSPPSGPGHSWPPPSPQPGWGPPPGYGQPHPQPGLNGFALASLLVGLLCLPPLGVVFGIVALVQIARQRQRGRALAVVGLAVSVLMTGVMVFTVDRVASAVRERMDSMGEFADVEGDLRDLDDLRAGDCFNVPGGDLLADRPLTYKIDCAEPHHGEVTASKLLEPAGAPESAEADRVSEDECWKAQDAYAMDTWALPAYAEMFYFAPSRQSWREGDRRLVCVIGTTAEERRGSLRQDAGSLKPEQSAFLRVANEVEFVLGRPPVGDLEDTLPEHQAWARGVYAALGDEAKVLEADRTRPGLEKAVGAQLREIEAARAAWQRTSQAKTAADFDRQWDRALRAMSVETEKALRGAYGLSTQVPEWLADSPEGPGSGPGRGPSAQAA
;
A
#
# COMPACT_ATOMS: atom_id res chain seq x y z
N MET A 1 97.81 2.39 -43.92
CA MET A 1 97.01 3.11 -44.93
C MET A 1 96.44 4.35 -44.26
N SER A 2 96.47 5.59 -44.74
CA SER A 2 97.26 6.32 -45.75
C SER A 2 96.73 7.77 -45.64
N THR A 3 97.55 8.70 -45.12
CA THR A 3 97.35 10.17 -45.10
C THR A 3 97.75 10.78 -46.46
N PRO A 4 97.27 11.97 -46.89
CA PRO A 4 97.93 13.26 -46.53
C PRO A 4 96.97 14.49 -46.63
N PRO A 5 97.43 15.77 -46.75
CA PRO A 5 98.28 16.59 -45.87
C PRO A 5 97.62 17.94 -45.43
N SER A 6 98.25 18.64 -44.48
CA SER A 6 97.90 20.01 -44.01
C SER A 6 98.39 21.15 -44.93
N PRO A 7 97.86 22.39 -44.78
CA PRO A 7 98.73 23.58 -44.65
C PRO A 7 98.11 24.65 -43.69
N PRO A 8 98.67 25.87 -43.52
CA PRO A 8 99.70 26.18 -42.53
C PRO A 8 99.30 27.30 -41.53
N SER A 9 100.24 27.59 -40.63
CA SER A 9 100.20 28.44 -39.43
C SER A 9 100.65 29.90 -39.62
N GLY A 10 100.11 30.81 -38.79
CA GLY A 10 100.68 32.13 -38.40
C GLY A 10 100.51 33.25 -39.44
N PRO A 11 100.53 34.56 -39.06
CA PRO A 11 101.30 35.22 -37.98
C PRO A 11 100.37 35.87 -36.93
N GLY A 12 100.76 36.35 -35.75
CA GLY A 12 102.06 36.76 -35.23
C GLY A 12 101.85 38.08 -34.48
N HIS A 13 102.51 38.22 -33.32
CA HIS A 13 102.93 39.48 -32.69
C HIS A 13 101.81 40.42 -32.16
N SER A 14 101.59 40.61 -30.86
CA SER A 14 102.43 41.08 -29.75
C SER A 14 102.74 42.60 -29.73
N TRP A 15 102.37 43.21 -28.60
CA TRP A 15 102.80 44.50 -28.00
C TRP A 15 102.13 45.81 -28.48
N PRO A 16 102.22 46.92 -27.72
CA PRO A 16 101.78 47.14 -26.32
C PRO A 16 101.03 48.51 -26.18
N PRO A 17 100.91 49.15 -24.99
CA PRO A 17 100.01 50.30 -24.71
C PRO A 17 100.61 51.59 -25.34
N PRO A 18 100.13 52.83 -25.11
CA PRO A 18 99.04 53.35 -24.30
C PRO A 18 98.17 54.38 -25.08
N SER A 19 97.22 55.03 -24.44
CA SER A 19 97.15 56.50 -24.40
C SER A 19 95.91 56.98 -23.65
N PRO A 20 95.97 58.19 -23.09
CA PRO A 20 95.16 58.58 -21.95
C PRO A 20 94.03 59.54 -22.33
N GLN A 21 93.20 59.82 -21.32
CA GLN A 21 92.24 60.94 -21.24
C GLN A 21 90.94 60.71 -22.04
N PRO A 22 89.85 61.48 -21.83
CA PRO A 22 89.46 62.30 -20.67
C PRO A 22 88.02 61.99 -20.19
N GLY A 23 87.73 62.32 -18.94
CA GLY A 23 86.35 62.45 -18.50
C GLY A 23 85.66 63.68 -19.14
N TRP A 24 84.41 63.51 -19.58
CA TRP A 24 83.19 64.12 -19.04
C TRP A 24 82.13 64.39 -20.12
N GLY A 25 80.90 63.97 -19.82
CA GLY A 25 79.67 64.34 -20.51
C GLY A 25 78.57 63.32 -20.20
N PRO A 26 77.46 63.69 -19.52
CA PRO A 26 76.36 62.77 -19.23
C PRO A 26 75.33 62.77 -20.38
N PRO A 27 74.88 61.59 -20.85
CA PRO A 27 73.64 61.53 -21.63
C PRO A 27 72.80 60.25 -21.28
N PRO A 28 71.57 60.05 -21.81
CA PRO A 28 70.35 60.07 -20.99
C PRO A 28 69.56 58.75 -21.02
N GLY A 29 68.62 58.61 -20.07
CA GLY A 29 67.33 57.93 -20.27
C GLY A 29 67.32 56.40 -20.45
N TYR A 30 66.91 55.69 -19.41
CA TYR A 30 66.54 54.27 -19.47
C TYR A 30 65.47 54.00 -20.55
N GLY A 31 65.81 53.18 -21.54
CA GLY A 31 64.88 52.61 -22.50
C GLY A 31 64.01 51.52 -21.88
N GLN A 32 62.72 51.56 -22.21
CA GLN A 32 61.64 50.68 -21.76
C GLN A 32 61.81 49.22 -22.26
N PRO A 33 61.43 48.20 -21.45
CA PRO A 33 61.37 46.81 -21.92
C PRO A 33 60.23 46.58 -22.93
N HIS A 34 60.47 45.73 -23.94
CA HIS A 34 59.45 45.26 -24.87
C HIS A 34 58.46 44.31 -24.18
N PRO A 35 57.12 44.50 -24.28
CA PRO A 35 56.15 43.56 -23.72
C PRO A 35 56.05 42.27 -24.55
N GLN A 36 56.28 41.13 -23.91
CA GLN A 36 55.86 39.83 -24.43
C GLN A 36 54.32 39.76 -24.43
N PRO A 37 53.64 39.25 -25.48
CA PRO A 37 52.18 39.09 -25.46
C PRO A 37 51.79 38.05 -24.40
N GLY A 38 51.27 38.53 -23.28
CA GLY A 38 50.79 37.68 -22.19
C GLY A 38 49.58 36.86 -22.61
N LEU A 39 49.53 35.60 -22.17
CA LEU A 39 48.31 34.81 -22.16
C LEU A 39 47.20 35.64 -21.47
N ASN A 40 46.06 35.75 -22.15
CA ASN A 40 44.95 36.57 -21.69
C ASN A 40 44.48 36.04 -20.33
N GLY A 41 44.78 36.76 -19.25
CA GLY A 41 44.44 36.38 -17.88
C GLY A 41 42.94 36.14 -17.68
N PHE A 42 42.11 36.71 -18.55
CA PHE A 42 40.68 36.45 -18.63
C PHE A 42 40.31 35.03 -19.08
N ALA A 43 41.10 34.37 -19.91
CA ALA A 43 40.87 32.99 -20.32
C ALA A 43 41.19 31.99 -19.19
N LEU A 44 42.22 32.30 -18.38
CA LEU A 44 42.55 31.55 -17.18
C LEU A 44 41.51 31.80 -16.07
N ALA A 45 41.07 33.05 -15.93
CA ALA A 45 40.01 33.42 -14.98
C ALA A 45 38.66 32.81 -15.36
N SER A 46 38.27 32.73 -16.64
CA SER A 46 37.00 32.10 -17.04
C SER A 46 37.00 30.60 -16.80
N LEU A 47 38.15 29.93 -16.97
CA LEU A 47 38.31 28.50 -16.67
C LEU A 47 38.19 28.23 -15.17
N LEU A 48 38.80 29.07 -14.33
CA LEU A 48 38.79 28.90 -12.87
C LEU A 48 37.48 29.33 -12.22
N VAL A 49 36.82 30.37 -12.74
CA VAL A 49 35.53 30.86 -12.23
C VAL A 49 34.37 29.99 -12.70
N GLY A 50 34.42 29.47 -13.93
CA GLY A 50 33.42 28.53 -14.45
C GLY A 50 33.44 27.16 -13.74
N LEU A 51 34.56 26.78 -13.13
CA LEU A 51 34.73 25.48 -12.49
C LEU A 51 34.21 25.42 -11.04
N LEU A 52 34.11 26.55 -10.32
CA LEU A 52 33.99 26.47 -8.86
C LEU A 52 32.78 27.14 -8.18
N CYS A 53 32.12 28.18 -8.71
CA CYS A 53 31.11 28.84 -7.84
C CYS A 53 30.11 29.84 -8.46
N LEU A 54 29.43 29.55 -9.58
CA LEU A 54 28.11 30.10 -9.99
C LEU A 54 27.99 30.10 -11.53
N PRO A 55 27.24 29.15 -12.13
CA PRO A 55 27.04 29.08 -13.57
C PRO A 55 26.59 30.38 -14.29
N PRO A 56 25.75 31.27 -13.72
CA PRO A 56 25.32 32.47 -14.44
C PRO A 56 26.45 33.49 -14.66
N LEU A 57 27.47 33.55 -13.79
CA LEU A 57 28.58 34.50 -13.94
C LEU A 57 29.54 34.09 -15.06
N GLY A 58 29.75 32.79 -15.29
CA GLY A 58 30.58 32.29 -16.39
C GLY A 58 30.05 32.68 -17.77
N VAL A 59 28.71 32.69 -17.93
CA VAL A 59 28.04 33.12 -19.17
C VAL A 59 28.24 34.62 -19.41
N VAL A 60 28.09 35.45 -18.36
CA VAL A 60 28.28 36.91 -18.45
C VAL A 60 29.73 37.26 -18.82
N PHE A 61 30.71 36.65 -18.16
CA PHE A 61 32.13 36.88 -18.47
C PHE A 61 32.51 36.35 -19.87
N GLY A 62 31.93 35.23 -20.32
CA GLY A 62 32.11 34.71 -21.67
C GLY A 62 31.58 35.66 -22.76
N ILE A 63 30.41 36.26 -22.55
CA ILE A 63 29.81 37.25 -23.45
C ILE A 63 30.69 38.52 -23.51
N VAL A 64 31.15 39.02 -22.36
CA VAL A 64 32.01 40.22 -22.29
C VAL A 64 33.37 39.98 -22.97
N ALA A 65 33.97 38.81 -22.80
CA ALA A 65 35.23 38.44 -23.47
C ALA A 65 35.08 38.35 -25.00
N LEU A 66 33.96 37.80 -25.50
CA LEU A 66 33.67 37.73 -26.94
C LEU A 66 33.50 39.13 -27.56
N VAL A 67 32.87 40.07 -26.84
CA VAL A 67 32.71 41.47 -27.27
C VAL A 67 34.04 42.22 -27.33
N GLN A 68 34.95 42.00 -26.37
CA GLN A 68 36.30 42.58 -26.38
C GLN A 68 37.20 42.01 -27.50
N ILE A 69 37.15 40.69 -27.72
CA ILE A 69 37.91 40.02 -28.80
C ILE A 69 37.40 40.45 -30.20
N ALA A 70 36.10 40.74 -30.32
CA ALA A 70 35.54 41.26 -31.57
C ALA A 70 36.01 42.67 -31.93
N ARG A 71 36.22 43.53 -30.92
CA ARG A 71 36.69 44.92 -31.11
C ARG A 71 38.19 45.04 -31.39
N GLN A 72 39.03 44.08 -30.96
CA GLN A 72 40.50 44.21 -31.05
C GLN A 72 41.22 43.31 -32.09
N ARG A 73 40.49 42.53 -32.92
CA ARG A 73 41.05 41.65 -33.98
C ARG A 73 42.23 40.74 -33.54
N GLN A 74 42.19 40.16 -32.33
CA GLN A 74 43.22 39.22 -31.87
C GLN A 74 42.89 37.73 -32.17
N ARG A 75 43.92 36.88 -32.33
CA ARG A 75 43.80 35.41 -32.50
C ARG A 75 43.51 34.75 -31.14
N GLY A 76 42.53 33.83 -31.08
CA GLY A 76 42.08 33.18 -29.83
C GLY A 76 40.59 32.87 -29.76
N ARG A 77 39.82 33.30 -30.77
CA ARG A 77 38.37 33.06 -30.89
C ARG A 77 37.96 31.58 -30.74
N ALA A 78 38.75 30.66 -31.29
CA ALA A 78 38.45 29.22 -31.20
C ALA A 78 38.48 28.71 -29.75
N LEU A 79 39.45 29.15 -28.94
CA LEU A 79 39.55 28.78 -27.53
C LEU A 79 38.43 29.37 -26.68
N ALA A 80 38.01 30.62 -26.96
CA ALA A 80 36.88 31.24 -26.26
C ALA A 80 35.54 30.54 -26.56
N VAL A 81 35.31 30.11 -27.81
CA VAL A 81 34.11 29.36 -28.20
C VAL A 81 34.09 27.98 -27.56
N VAL A 82 35.23 27.28 -27.51
CA VAL A 82 35.34 25.98 -26.82
C VAL A 82 35.12 26.14 -25.32
N GLY A 83 35.71 27.16 -24.68
CA GLY A 83 35.49 27.45 -23.27
C GLY A 83 34.03 27.74 -22.94
N LEU A 84 33.32 28.48 -23.81
CA LEU A 84 31.89 28.73 -23.66
C LEU A 84 31.07 27.44 -23.84
N ALA A 85 31.36 26.64 -24.86
CA ALA A 85 30.65 25.39 -25.12
C ALA A 85 30.81 24.40 -23.97
N VAL A 86 32.02 24.25 -23.42
CA VAL A 86 32.30 23.41 -22.25
C VAL A 86 31.60 23.95 -21.01
N SER A 87 31.59 25.27 -20.79
CA SER A 87 30.92 25.87 -19.64
C SER A 87 29.40 25.68 -19.70
N VAL A 88 28.79 25.83 -20.88
CA VAL A 88 27.36 25.59 -21.10
C VAL A 88 27.02 24.10 -20.90
N LEU A 89 27.84 23.20 -21.44
CA LEU A 89 27.65 21.76 -21.28
C LEU A 89 27.78 21.34 -19.81
N MET A 90 28.81 21.80 -19.11
CA MET A 90 29.00 21.50 -17.68
C MET A 90 27.91 22.09 -16.80
N THR A 91 27.42 23.30 -17.14
CA THR A 91 26.25 23.89 -16.46
C THR A 91 25.01 23.05 -16.69
N GLY A 92 24.76 22.59 -17.92
CA GLY A 92 23.64 21.72 -18.24
C GLY A 92 23.70 20.40 -17.48
N VAL A 93 24.89 19.77 -17.43
CA VAL A 93 25.12 18.55 -16.64
C VAL A 93 24.89 18.81 -15.15
N MET A 94 25.42 19.89 -14.58
CA MET A 94 25.24 20.26 -13.17
C MET A 94 23.77 20.48 -12.81
N VAL A 95 23.02 21.20 -13.66
CA VAL A 95 21.58 21.41 -13.43
C VAL A 95 20.83 20.09 -13.53
N PHE A 96 21.15 19.25 -14.51
CA PHE A 96 20.54 17.93 -14.66
C PHE A 96 20.84 17.01 -13.47
N THR A 97 22.07 16.98 -12.97
CA THR A 97 22.44 16.16 -11.82
C THR A 97 21.79 16.67 -10.55
N VAL A 98 21.78 17.98 -10.32
CA VAL A 98 21.08 18.58 -9.17
C VAL A 98 19.58 18.31 -9.25
N ASP A 99 18.97 18.40 -10.43
CA ASP A 99 17.55 18.09 -10.61
C ASP A 99 17.26 16.61 -10.30
N ARG A 100 18.09 15.67 -10.79
CA ARG A 100 17.94 14.24 -10.48
C ARG A 100 18.15 13.92 -9.00
N VAL A 101 19.13 14.54 -8.36
CA VAL A 101 19.37 14.34 -6.93
C VAL A 101 18.23 14.96 -6.12
N ALA A 102 17.77 16.16 -6.49
CA ALA A 102 16.67 16.82 -5.82
C ALA A 102 15.34 16.08 -6.03
N SER A 103 15.11 15.49 -7.20
CA SER A 103 13.93 14.63 -7.43
C SER A 103 13.99 13.37 -6.58
N ALA A 104 15.13 12.68 -6.54
CA ALA A 104 15.31 11.49 -5.71
C ALA A 104 15.17 11.79 -4.21
N VAL A 105 15.68 12.94 -3.75
CA VAL A 105 15.52 13.38 -2.34
C VAL A 105 14.07 13.75 -2.05
N ARG A 106 13.36 14.42 -2.97
CA ARG A 106 11.93 14.71 -2.82
C ARG A 106 11.10 13.43 -2.74
N GLU A 107 11.30 12.49 -3.66
CA GLU A 107 10.63 11.17 -3.62
C GLU A 107 10.88 10.43 -2.30
N ARG A 108 12.11 10.49 -1.79
CA ARG A 108 12.48 9.91 -0.48
C ARG A 108 11.80 10.62 0.69
N MET A 109 11.60 11.93 0.61
CA MET A 109 10.94 12.71 1.65
C MET A 109 9.41 12.54 1.61
N ASP A 110 8.80 12.51 0.43
CA ASP A 110 7.37 12.29 0.25
C ASP A 110 6.97 10.90 0.73
N SER A 111 7.77 9.87 0.40
CA SER A 111 7.58 8.52 0.94
C SER A 111 7.79 8.40 2.45
N MET A 112 8.49 9.34 3.10
CA MET A 112 8.58 9.41 4.56
C MET A 112 7.42 10.20 5.17
N GLY A 113 6.86 11.17 4.44
CA GLY A 113 5.69 11.96 4.85
C GLY A 113 4.40 11.13 4.89
N GLU A 114 4.26 10.17 3.98
CA GLU A 114 3.10 9.25 3.94
C GLU A 114 2.96 8.39 5.22
N PHE A 115 4.05 8.13 5.93
CA PHE A 115 4.03 7.45 7.23
C PHE A 115 3.83 8.40 8.42
N ALA A 116 3.98 9.72 8.23
CA ALA A 116 4.00 10.72 9.30
C ALA A 116 2.67 11.46 9.50
N ASP A 117 1.79 11.48 8.51
CA ASP A 117 0.48 12.16 8.55
C ASP A 117 -0.70 11.18 8.78
N VAL A 118 -0.53 10.20 9.69
CA VAL A 118 -1.63 9.32 10.10
C VAL A 118 -2.20 9.81 11.42
N GLU A 119 -3.48 10.18 11.42
CA GLU A 119 -4.17 10.68 12.61
C GLU A 119 -4.38 9.55 13.64
N GLY A 120 -4.04 9.82 14.90
CA GLY A 120 -4.23 8.91 16.03
C GLY A 120 -2.96 8.67 16.87
N ASP A 121 -3.11 7.90 17.94
CA ASP A 121 -2.03 7.51 18.84
C ASP A 121 -1.40 6.19 18.37
N LEU A 122 -0.08 6.18 18.14
CA LEU A 122 0.64 4.95 17.80
C LEU A 122 0.43 3.88 18.89
N ARG A 123 -0.08 2.72 18.48
CA ARG A 123 -0.31 1.53 19.32
C ARG A 123 0.21 0.29 18.62
N ASP A 124 0.58 -0.70 19.43
CA ASP A 124 0.73 -2.04 18.91
C ASP A 124 -0.66 -2.60 18.58
N LEU A 125 -0.76 -3.28 17.46
CA LEU A 125 -1.97 -4.00 17.05
C LEU A 125 -2.44 -4.97 18.15
N ASP A 126 -1.50 -5.57 18.86
CA ASP A 126 -1.76 -6.53 19.93
C ASP A 126 -2.38 -5.88 21.19
N ASP A 127 -2.25 -4.56 21.32
CA ASP A 127 -2.82 -3.76 22.41
C ASP A 127 -4.23 -3.28 22.12
N LEU A 128 -4.69 -3.35 20.87
CA LEU A 128 -6.06 -2.99 20.52
C LEU A 128 -7.06 -3.99 21.10
N ARG A 129 -8.24 -3.48 21.47
CA ARG A 129 -9.34 -4.24 22.07
C ARG A 129 -10.60 -4.07 21.23
N ALA A 130 -11.57 -4.96 21.42
CA ALA A 130 -12.87 -4.84 20.75
C ALA A 130 -13.49 -3.44 21.03
N GLY A 131 -13.86 -2.75 19.96
CA GLY A 131 -14.33 -1.36 19.96
C GLY A 131 -13.27 -0.27 19.83
N ASP A 132 -12.00 -0.64 19.68
CA ASP A 132 -10.97 0.33 19.31
C ASP A 132 -11.01 0.57 17.80
N CYS A 133 -11.16 1.85 17.42
CA CYS A 133 -11.00 2.32 16.06
C CYS A 133 -9.56 2.75 15.80
N PHE A 134 -9.06 2.53 14.59
CA PHE A 134 -7.68 2.83 14.25
C PHE A 134 -7.48 3.18 12.78
N ASN A 135 -6.39 3.90 12.53
CA ASN A 135 -5.84 4.18 11.22
C ASN A 135 -4.55 3.41 11.00
N VAL A 136 -4.24 3.19 9.72
CA VAL A 136 -2.98 2.65 9.21
C VAL A 136 -2.44 3.57 8.12
N PRO A 137 -1.11 3.68 7.95
CA PRO A 137 -0.52 4.43 6.86
C PRO A 137 -1.08 4.00 5.50
N GLY A 138 -1.46 4.98 4.67
CA GLY A 138 -2.03 4.73 3.33
C GLY A 138 -3.40 4.03 3.30
N GLY A 139 -4.01 3.73 4.46
CA GLY A 139 -5.27 2.99 4.50
C GLY A 139 -5.16 1.51 4.14
N ASP A 140 -3.96 0.97 4.00
CA ASP A 140 -3.75 -0.42 3.59
C ASP A 140 -3.78 -1.38 4.79
N LEU A 141 -4.94 -2.00 5.04
CA LEU A 141 -5.09 -3.05 6.05
C LEU A 141 -4.51 -4.41 5.62
N LEU A 142 -4.08 -4.56 4.36
CA LEU A 142 -3.44 -5.78 3.85
C LEU A 142 -1.92 -5.78 4.05
N ALA A 143 -1.34 -4.64 4.43
CA ALA A 143 0.07 -4.55 4.73
C ALA A 143 0.44 -5.50 5.89
N ASP A 144 1.60 -6.15 5.79
CA ASP A 144 2.10 -7.02 6.86
C ASP A 144 2.42 -6.18 8.11
N ARG A 145 1.75 -6.52 9.23
CA ARG A 145 1.75 -5.81 10.52
C ARG A 145 1.82 -4.27 10.37
N PRO A 146 0.73 -3.63 9.91
CA PRO A 146 0.74 -2.20 9.73
C PRO A 146 0.94 -1.50 11.08
N LEU A 147 1.63 -0.36 11.07
CA LEU A 147 1.63 0.51 12.24
C LEU A 147 0.19 0.98 12.48
N THR A 148 -0.34 0.71 13.67
CA THR A 148 -1.71 1.10 14.01
C THR A 148 -1.74 2.37 14.83
N TYR A 149 -2.64 3.28 14.47
CA TYR A 149 -2.85 4.57 15.13
C TYR A 149 -4.26 4.57 15.69
N LYS A 150 -4.40 4.32 17.00
CA LYS A 150 -5.69 4.31 17.68
C LYS A 150 -6.30 5.71 17.65
N ILE A 151 -7.57 5.81 17.29
CA ILE A 151 -8.30 7.08 17.16
C ILE A 151 -9.68 6.95 17.80
N ASP A 152 -10.30 8.09 18.14
CA ASP A 152 -11.71 8.11 18.53
C ASP A 152 -12.57 7.66 17.34
N CYS A 153 -13.49 6.73 17.56
CA CYS A 153 -14.39 6.23 16.53
C CYS A 153 -15.27 7.33 15.92
N ALA A 154 -15.46 8.48 16.58
CA ALA A 154 -16.17 9.63 16.01
C ALA A 154 -15.39 10.30 14.85
N GLU A 155 -14.08 10.08 14.79
CA GLU A 155 -13.23 10.53 13.70
C GLU A 155 -13.17 9.51 12.55
N PRO A 156 -12.78 9.92 11.34
CA PRO A 156 -12.60 9.01 10.22
C PRO A 156 -11.56 7.96 10.58
N HIS A 157 -11.91 6.69 10.38
CA HIS A 157 -11.02 5.59 10.68
C HIS A 157 -11.05 4.49 9.62
N HIS A 158 -9.91 3.82 9.46
CA HIS A 158 -9.74 2.76 8.48
C HIS A 158 -10.29 1.41 8.96
N GLY A 159 -10.31 1.16 10.27
CA GLY A 159 -10.85 -0.08 10.81
C GLY A 159 -11.27 0.00 12.27
N GLU A 160 -12.12 -0.95 12.66
CA GLU A 160 -12.59 -1.15 14.03
C GLU A 160 -12.38 -2.60 14.45
N VAL A 161 -11.72 -2.79 15.60
CA VAL A 161 -11.47 -4.13 16.14
C VAL A 161 -12.76 -4.71 16.70
N THR A 162 -13.16 -5.89 16.21
CA THR A 162 -14.34 -6.62 16.70
C THR A 162 -13.99 -7.64 17.78
N ALA A 163 -12.78 -8.20 17.73
CA ALA A 163 -12.25 -9.08 18.77
C ALA A 163 -10.72 -9.07 18.81
N SER A 164 -10.17 -9.34 19.99
CA SER A 164 -8.75 -9.62 20.21
C SER A 164 -8.66 -10.79 21.18
N LYS A 165 -8.18 -11.94 20.72
CA LYS A 165 -8.17 -13.20 21.49
C LYS A 165 -6.90 -14.00 21.25
N LEU A 166 -6.59 -14.90 22.18
CA LEU A 166 -5.51 -15.86 22.01
C LEU A 166 -6.03 -17.05 21.21
N LEU A 167 -5.36 -17.40 20.13
CA LEU A 167 -5.64 -18.59 19.35
C LEU A 167 -5.15 -19.84 20.08
N GLU A 168 -6.02 -20.84 20.12
CA GLU A 168 -5.59 -22.20 20.40
C GLU A 168 -4.85 -22.75 19.16
N PRO A 169 -3.82 -23.59 19.34
CA PRO A 169 -3.09 -24.15 18.22
C PRO A 169 -4.00 -25.05 17.36
N ALA A 170 -4.26 -24.64 16.12
CA ALA A 170 -5.03 -25.41 15.15
C ALA A 170 -4.23 -25.63 13.85
N GLY A 171 -3.13 -26.37 13.98
CA GLY A 171 -2.17 -26.60 12.90
C GLY A 171 -0.93 -25.70 12.99
N ALA A 172 -0.13 -25.70 11.92
CA ALA A 172 1.02 -24.81 11.82
C ALA A 172 0.55 -23.38 11.48
N PRO A 173 1.17 -22.31 12.01
CA PRO A 173 0.87 -20.95 11.57
C PRO A 173 1.06 -20.80 10.06
N GLU A 174 0.28 -19.92 9.43
CA GLU A 174 0.26 -19.74 7.96
C GLU A 174 0.02 -21.06 7.21
N SER A 175 -0.89 -21.89 7.72
CA SER A 175 -1.37 -23.08 7.02
C SER A 175 -2.84 -22.87 6.68
N ALA A 176 -3.32 -23.52 5.61
CA ALA A 176 -4.73 -23.45 5.23
C ALA A 176 -5.70 -23.93 6.33
N GLU A 177 -5.23 -24.64 7.35
CA GLU A 177 -6.03 -24.98 8.53
C GLU A 177 -6.08 -23.80 9.52
N ALA A 178 -4.92 -23.22 9.85
CA ALA A 178 -4.82 -22.06 10.74
C ALA A 178 -5.53 -20.82 10.17
N ASP A 179 -5.45 -20.61 8.85
CA ASP A 179 -6.12 -19.51 8.15
C ASP A 179 -7.64 -19.68 8.27
N ARG A 180 -8.16 -20.87 7.94
CA ARG A 180 -9.60 -21.17 8.07
C ARG A 180 -10.10 -20.98 9.51
N VAL A 181 -9.33 -21.43 10.50
CA VAL A 181 -9.69 -21.23 11.91
C VAL A 181 -9.71 -19.76 12.27
N SER A 182 -8.72 -18.98 11.85
CA SER A 182 -8.66 -17.53 12.11
C SER A 182 -9.84 -16.81 11.48
N GLU A 183 -10.17 -17.15 10.23
CA GLU A 183 -11.33 -16.61 9.55
C GLU A 183 -12.65 -16.98 10.26
N ASP A 184 -12.86 -18.24 10.63
CA ASP A 184 -14.08 -18.69 11.32
C ASP A 184 -14.27 -17.97 12.65
N GLU A 185 -13.18 -17.86 13.39
CA GLU A 185 -13.13 -17.18 14.66
C GLU A 185 -13.41 -15.68 14.52
N CYS A 186 -12.99 -15.05 13.43
CA CYS A 186 -13.26 -13.64 13.16
C CYS A 186 -14.66 -13.38 12.57
N TRP A 187 -15.16 -14.25 11.71
CA TRP A 187 -16.54 -14.20 11.22
C TRP A 187 -17.53 -14.22 12.38
N LYS A 188 -17.41 -15.19 13.29
CA LYS A 188 -18.26 -15.28 14.49
C LYS A 188 -18.11 -14.08 15.41
N ALA A 189 -16.91 -13.53 15.53
CA ALA A 189 -16.67 -12.34 16.33
C ALA A 189 -17.37 -11.11 15.73
N GLN A 190 -17.31 -10.94 14.41
CA GLN A 190 -18.01 -9.86 13.72
C GLN A 190 -19.52 -9.99 13.82
N ASP A 191 -20.07 -11.18 13.61
CA ASP A 191 -21.50 -11.45 13.73
C ASP A 191 -22.04 -11.24 15.16
N ALA A 192 -21.17 -11.36 16.18
CA ALA A 192 -21.52 -11.02 17.55
C ALA A 192 -21.38 -9.51 17.85
N TYR A 193 -20.48 -8.83 17.15
CA TYR A 193 -20.15 -7.42 17.35
C TYR A 193 -21.11 -6.46 16.63
N ALA A 194 -21.45 -6.79 15.39
CA ALA A 194 -22.37 -6.06 14.51
C ALA A 194 -23.43 -7.05 14.02
N MET A 195 -24.39 -7.39 14.89
CA MET A 195 -25.28 -8.52 14.67
C MET A 195 -26.20 -8.35 13.45
N ASP A 196 -26.60 -7.12 13.13
CA ASP A 196 -27.39 -6.82 11.93
C ASP A 196 -26.47 -6.66 10.71
N THR A 197 -26.12 -7.78 10.07
CA THR A 197 -25.19 -7.81 8.93
C THR A 197 -25.68 -6.98 7.74
N TRP A 198 -27.00 -6.77 7.61
CA TRP A 198 -27.62 -5.91 6.59
C TRP A 198 -27.55 -4.41 6.93
N ALA A 199 -27.17 -4.05 8.16
CA ALA A 199 -26.92 -2.67 8.56
C ALA A 199 -25.47 -2.24 8.30
N LEU A 200 -24.58 -3.18 7.98
CA LEU A 200 -23.20 -2.87 7.63
C LEU A 200 -23.14 -2.13 6.28
N PRO A 201 -22.28 -1.11 6.15
CA PRO A 201 -22.03 -0.48 4.86
C PRO A 201 -21.53 -1.48 3.82
N ALA A 202 -21.87 -1.27 2.54
CA ALA A 202 -21.45 -2.16 1.45
C ALA A 202 -19.91 -2.27 1.31
N TYR A 203 -19.18 -1.23 1.69
CA TYR A 203 -17.72 -1.17 1.70
C TYR A 203 -17.07 -1.76 2.97
N ALA A 204 -17.85 -2.30 3.91
CA ALA A 204 -17.33 -2.87 5.13
C ALA A 204 -16.85 -4.31 4.91
N GLU A 205 -15.55 -4.52 5.00
CA GLU A 205 -14.90 -5.81 4.75
C GLU A 205 -14.33 -6.42 6.03
N MET A 206 -14.24 -7.75 6.06
CA MET A 206 -13.58 -8.47 7.14
C MET A 206 -12.08 -8.57 6.89
N PHE A 207 -11.31 -8.10 7.88
CA PHE A 207 -9.88 -8.30 7.98
C PHE A 207 -9.56 -9.04 9.27
N TYR A 208 -8.43 -9.74 9.28
CA TYR A 208 -7.89 -10.30 10.50
C TYR A 208 -6.36 -10.25 10.46
N PHE A 209 -5.78 -10.20 11.64
CA PHE A 209 -4.35 -10.32 11.84
C PHE A 209 -4.09 -11.51 12.74
N ALA A 210 -3.46 -12.52 12.17
CA ALA A 210 -3.02 -13.73 12.88
C ALA A 210 -1.49 -13.70 13.04
N PRO A 211 -0.93 -14.42 14.03
CA PRO A 211 0.52 -14.45 14.21
C PRO A 211 1.22 -15.19 13.06
N SER A 212 2.35 -14.66 12.59
CA SER A 212 3.20 -15.34 11.62
C SER A 212 3.92 -16.53 12.23
N ARG A 213 4.50 -17.42 11.42
CA ARG A 213 5.36 -18.52 11.94
C ARG A 213 6.51 -18.01 12.80
N GLN A 214 7.01 -16.81 12.52
CA GLN A 214 8.07 -16.21 13.31
C GLN A 214 7.55 -15.76 14.68
N SER A 215 6.54 -14.89 14.73
CA SER A 215 6.03 -14.37 16.02
C SER A 215 5.46 -15.51 16.87
N TRP A 216 4.88 -16.54 16.24
CA TRP A 216 4.43 -17.74 16.93
C TRP A 216 5.57 -18.51 17.62
N ARG A 217 6.78 -18.57 17.04
CA ARG A 217 7.94 -19.16 17.73
C ARG A 217 8.41 -18.32 18.91
N GLU A 218 8.16 -17.02 18.87
CA GLU A 218 8.51 -16.05 19.91
C GLU A 218 7.45 -15.94 21.02
N GLY A 219 6.29 -16.61 20.84
CA GLY A 219 5.24 -16.73 21.85
C GLY A 219 3.95 -15.95 21.55
N ASP A 220 3.90 -15.22 20.43
CA ASP A 220 2.70 -14.54 19.96
C ASP A 220 1.62 -15.55 19.54
N ARG A 221 0.41 -15.36 20.07
CA ARG A 221 -0.77 -16.21 19.80
C ARG A 221 -1.99 -15.37 19.51
N ARG A 222 -1.85 -14.06 19.30
CA ARG A 222 -3.01 -13.16 19.26
C ARG A 222 -3.62 -13.12 17.87
N LEU A 223 -4.94 -13.35 17.82
CA LEU A 223 -5.78 -13.05 16.66
C LEU A 223 -6.54 -11.76 16.94
N VAL A 224 -6.40 -10.80 16.03
CA VAL A 224 -7.15 -9.55 16.03
C VAL A 224 -8.10 -9.55 14.83
N CYS A 225 -9.40 -9.45 15.10
CA CYS A 225 -10.45 -9.41 14.09
C CYS A 225 -10.90 -7.96 13.88
N VAL A 226 -11.05 -7.55 12.63
CA VAL A 226 -11.29 -6.14 12.26
C VAL A 226 -12.37 -6.06 11.20
N ILE A 227 -13.30 -5.10 11.33
CA ILE A 227 -14.07 -4.64 10.18
C ILE A 227 -13.36 -3.41 9.63
N GLY A 228 -12.94 -3.48 8.37
CA GLY A 228 -12.26 -2.39 7.68
C GLY A 228 -13.23 -1.61 6.79
N THR A 229 -12.98 -0.31 6.67
CA THR A 229 -13.74 0.63 5.85
C THR A 229 -12.81 1.51 5.02
N THR A 230 -11.65 0.98 4.64
CA THR A 230 -10.51 1.70 4.05
C THR A 230 -10.82 2.47 2.76
N ALA A 231 -11.89 2.09 2.05
CA ALA A 231 -12.32 2.76 0.84
C ALA A 231 -13.09 4.06 1.08
N GLU A 232 -13.57 4.32 2.29
CA GLU A 232 -14.49 5.43 2.59
C GLU A 232 -14.20 6.06 3.96
N GLU A 233 -14.42 7.37 4.10
CA GLU A 233 -14.23 8.09 5.37
C GLU A 233 -15.36 7.76 6.37
N ARG A 234 -15.31 6.56 6.96
CA ARG A 234 -16.29 6.11 7.94
C ARG A 234 -16.07 6.78 9.29
N ARG A 235 -17.17 7.27 9.88
CA ARG A 235 -17.24 7.76 11.26
C ARG A 235 -18.26 6.96 12.06
N GLY A 236 -18.06 6.94 13.38
CA GLY A 236 -18.85 6.20 14.34
C GLY A 236 -18.57 4.71 14.34
N SER A 237 -18.76 4.08 15.49
CA SER A 237 -18.62 2.64 15.67
C SER A 237 -19.67 1.85 14.87
N LEU A 238 -19.26 0.69 14.36
CA LEU A 238 -20.08 -0.34 13.74
C LEU A 238 -20.75 -1.27 14.77
N ARG A 239 -20.48 -1.09 16.05
CA ARG A 239 -20.98 -1.96 17.11
C ARG A 239 -22.50 -1.90 17.21
N GLN A 240 -23.11 -3.06 17.04
CA GLN A 240 -24.52 -3.30 17.27
C GLN A 240 -24.70 -4.70 17.84
N ASP A 241 -24.21 -4.88 19.06
CA ASP A 241 -24.23 -6.17 19.77
C ASP A 241 -25.56 -6.40 20.51
N ALA A 242 -25.69 -7.57 21.14
CA ALA A 242 -26.89 -7.96 21.89
C ALA A 242 -27.27 -6.98 23.02
N GLY A 243 -26.32 -6.19 23.55
CA GLY A 243 -26.60 -5.18 24.57
C GLY A 243 -27.28 -3.91 24.02
N SER A 244 -27.15 -3.67 22.72
CA SER A 244 -27.76 -2.53 22.02
C SER A 244 -29.10 -2.87 21.34
N LEU A 245 -29.44 -4.16 21.24
CA LEU A 245 -30.61 -4.67 20.53
C LEU A 245 -31.73 -5.11 21.48
N LYS A 246 -32.97 -5.19 20.96
CA LYS A 246 -34.06 -5.84 21.70
C LYS A 246 -33.78 -7.34 21.86
N PRO A 247 -34.27 -7.99 22.93
CA PRO A 247 -34.06 -9.42 23.14
C PRO A 247 -34.46 -10.28 21.93
N GLU A 248 -35.62 -10.02 21.33
CA GLU A 248 -36.08 -10.71 20.12
C GLU A 248 -35.21 -10.49 18.88
N GLN A 249 -34.70 -9.26 18.70
CA GLN A 249 -33.81 -8.94 17.59
C GLN A 249 -32.51 -9.71 17.72
N SER A 250 -31.89 -9.68 18.91
CA SER A 250 -30.65 -10.41 19.17
C SER A 250 -30.83 -11.93 19.09
N ALA A 251 -32.01 -12.45 19.48
CA ALA A 251 -32.31 -13.87 19.38
C ALA A 251 -32.45 -14.32 17.92
N PHE A 252 -33.19 -13.55 17.10
CA PHE A 252 -33.32 -13.80 15.67
C PHE A 252 -31.99 -13.65 14.93
N LEU A 253 -31.26 -12.56 15.13
CA LEU A 253 -29.98 -12.31 14.44
C LEU A 253 -28.93 -13.39 14.77
N ARG A 254 -28.90 -13.91 16.00
CA ARG A 254 -27.96 -14.99 16.35
C ARG A 254 -28.17 -16.24 15.50
N VAL A 255 -29.42 -16.66 15.30
CA VAL A 255 -29.73 -17.86 14.50
C VAL A 255 -29.64 -17.58 13.00
N ALA A 256 -29.99 -16.37 12.55
CA ALA A 256 -29.82 -15.96 11.16
C ALA A 256 -28.32 -15.92 10.76
N ASN A 257 -27.47 -15.34 11.61
CA ASN A 257 -26.02 -15.28 11.37
C ASN A 257 -25.40 -16.68 11.41
N GLU A 258 -25.88 -17.59 12.26
CA GLU A 258 -25.42 -19.00 12.24
C GLU A 258 -25.80 -19.71 10.92
N VAL A 259 -27.00 -19.45 10.39
CA VAL A 259 -27.42 -19.96 9.07
C VAL A 259 -26.51 -19.42 7.97
N GLU A 260 -26.23 -18.11 7.96
CA GLU A 260 -25.31 -17.46 7.02
C GLU A 260 -23.89 -18.07 7.13
N PHE A 261 -23.37 -18.20 8.37
CA PHE A 261 -22.06 -18.78 8.64
C PHE A 261 -21.93 -20.21 8.12
N VAL A 262 -22.90 -21.08 8.42
CA VAL A 262 -22.85 -22.48 7.94
C VAL A 262 -22.97 -22.53 6.42
N LEU A 263 -23.87 -21.75 5.81
CA LEU A 263 -24.03 -21.70 4.35
C LEU A 263 -22.77 -21.19 3.63
N GLY A 264 -22.07 -20.22 4.22
CA GLY A 264 -20.83 -19.65 3.69
C GLY A 264 -19.60 -20.54 3.80
N ARG A 265 -19.71 -21.73 4.43
CA ARG A 265 -18.59 -22.66 4.69
C ARG A 265 -18.83 -24.06 4.11
N PRO A 266 -19.07 -24.22 2.80
CA PRO A 266 -19.05 -25.54 2.19
C PRO A 266 -17.64 -26.17 2.31
N PRO A 267 -17.53 -27.50 2.42
CA PRO A 267 -16.23 -28.18 2.40
C PRO A 267 -15.43 -27.85 1.14
N VAL A 268 -14.11 -27.82 1.27
CA VAL A 268 -13.19 -27.55 0.16
C VAL A 268 -12.76 -28.86 -0.48
N GLY A 269 -12.81 -28.93 -1.82
CA GLY A 269 -12.35 -30.08 -2.59
C GLY A 269 -13.37 -30.49 -3.65
N ASP A 270 -12.97 -31.40 -4.53
CA ASP A 270 -13.87 -31.92 -5.55
C ASP A 270 -15.00 -32.72 -4.89
N LEU A 271 -16.23 -32.45 -5.30
CA LEU A 271 -17.43 -33.00 -4.66
C LEU A 271 -17.49 -34.54 -4.79
N GLU A 272 -16.90 -35.10 -5.85
CA GLU A 272 -16.78 -36.55 -6.02
C GLU A 272 -15.92 -37.21 -4.93
N ASP A 273 -14.85 -36.55 -4.52
CA ASP A 273 -13.90 -37.05 -3.52
C ASP A 273 -14.36 -36.76 -2.08
N THR A 274 -15.12 -35.67 -1.90
CA THR A 274 -15.51 -35.12 -0.59
C THR A 274 -17.01 -35.20 -0.32
N LEU A 275 -17.75 -36.06 -1.05
CA LEU A 275 -19.21 -36.21 -0.89
C LEU A 275 -19.64 -36.45 0.57
N PRO A 276 -18.98 -37.30 1.39
CA PRO A 276 -19.37 -37.50 2.78
C PRO A 276 -19.27 -36.24 3.65
N GLU A 277 -18.28 -35.38 3.38
CA GLU A 277 -18.07 -34.11 4.08
C GLU A 277 -19.16 -33.11 3.66
N HIS A 278 -19.46 -33.02 2.37
CA HIS A 278 -20.55 -32.21 1.84
C HIS A 278 -21.92 -32.65 2.37
N GLN A 279 -22.16 -33.95 2.52
CA GLN A 279 -23.36 -34.48 3.18
C GLN A 279 -23.43 -34.11 4.66
N ALA A 280 -22.29 -34.09 5.37
CA ALA A 280 -22.23 -33.65 6.75
C ALA A 280 -22.53 -32.15 6.89
N TRP A 281 -21.94 -31.34 6.02
CA TRP A 281 -22.22 -29.91 5.91
C TRP A 281 -23.70 -29.64 5.62
N ALA A 282 -24.32 -30.34 4.65
CA ALA A 282 -25.75 -30.21 4.36
C ALA A 282 -26.65 -30.57 5.56
N ARG A 283 -26.23 -31.51 6.43
CA ARG A 283 -26.92 -31.77 7.71
C ARG A 283 -26.76 -30.62 8.70
N GLY A 284 -25.60 -29.96 8.70
CA GLY A 284 -25.35 -28.73 9.46
C GLY A 284 -26.32 -27.62 9.06
N VAL A 285 -26.45 -27.35 7.75
CA VAL A 285 -27.41 -26.35 7.25
C VAL A 285 -28.85 -26.69 7.65
N TYR A 286 -29.25 -27.96 7.52
CA TYR A 286 -30.57 -28.43 7.98
C TYR A 286 -30.82 -28.16 9.47
N ALA A 287 -29.79 -28.32 10.30
CA ALA A 287 -29.86 -28.09 11.74
C ALA A 287 -29.95 -26.60 12.07
N ALA A 288 -29.10 -25.75 11.47
CA ALA A 288 -29.10 -24.30 11.66
C ALA A 288 -30.46 -23.68 11.29
N LEU A 289 -31.02 -24.04 10.13
CA LEU A 289 -32.37 -23.65 9.74
C LEU A 289 -33.44 -24.13 10.74
N GLY A 290 -33.20 -25.28 11.38
CA GLY A 290 -34.08 -25.78 12.43
C GLY A 290 -34.04 -24.99 13.72
N ASP A 291 -32.89 -24.40 14.05
CA ASP A 291 -32.75 -23.52 15.21
C ASP A 291 -33.35 -22.14 14.91
N GLU A 292 -33.20 -21.61 13.69
CA GLU A 292 -33.93 -20.43 13.25
C GLU A 292 -35.45 -20.63 13.34
N ALA A 293 -35.97 -21.75 12.82
CA ALA A 293 -37.39 -22.07 12.90
C ALA A 293 -37.92 -22.10 14.35
N LYS A 294 -37.15 -22.59 15.31
CA LYS A 294 -37.56 -22.62 16.73
C LYS A 294 -37.72 -21.21 17.31
N VAL A 295 -36.79 -20.31 16.99
CA VAL A 295 -36.86 -18.90 17.42
C VAL A 295 -38.08 -18.24 16.80
N LEU A 296 -38.29 -18.42 15.50
CA LEU A 296 -39.43 -17.84 14.79
C LEU A 296 -40.77 -18.40 15.28
N GLU A 297 -40.87 -19.69 15.60
CA GLU A 297 -42.10 -20.27 16.13
C GLU A 297 -42.48 -19.66 17.50
N ALA A 298 -41.49 -19.33 18.34
CA ALA A 298 -41.74 -18.62 19.60
C ALA A 298 -42.30 -17.20 19.37
N ASP A 299 -41.95 -16.57 18.26
CA ASP A 299 -42.39 -15.22 17.88
C ASP A 299 -43.63 -15.18 16.97
N ARG A 300 -44.17 -16.36 16.61
CA ARG A 300 -45.30 -16.49 15.68
C ARG A 300 -46.58 -15.76 16.10
N THR A 301 -46.77 -15.57 17.40
CA THR A 301 -47.95 -14.89 17.96
C THR A 301 -47.64 -13.47 18.44
N ARG A 302 -46.42 -12.97 18.19
CA ARG A 302 -46.01 -11.64 18.60
C ARG A 302 -46.68 -10.59 17.70
N PRO A 303 -47.33 -9.57 18.27
CA PRO A 303 -48.01 -8.53 17.50
C PRO A 303 -47.09 -7.87 16.46
N GLY A 304 -47.51 -7.86 15.19
CA GLY A 304 -46.78 -7.27 14.08
C GLY A 304 -45.81 -8.20 13.36
N LEU A 305 -45.50 -9.37 13.93
CA LEU A 305 -44.61 -10.36 13.32
C LEU A 305 -45.34 -11.50 12.61
N GLU A 306 -46.62 -11.71 12.89
CA GLU A 306 -47.35 -12.96 12.59
C GLU A 306 -47.31 -13.33 11.10
N LYS A 307 -47.49 -12.33 10.22
CA LYS A 307 -47.47 -12.53 8.77
C LYS A 307 -46.06 -12.84 8.26
N ALA A 308 -45.06 -12.09 8.71
CA ALA A 308 -43.70 -12.20 8.22
C ALA A 308 -43.03 -13.49 8.72
N VAL A 309 -43.17 -13.79 10.01
CA VAL A 309 -42.74 -15.05 10.63
C VAL A 309 -43.42 -16.25 9.96
N GLY A 310 -44.74 -16.18 9.75
CA GLY A 310 -45.46 -17.26 9.07
C GLY A 310 -45.01 -17.49 7.63
N ALA A 311 -44.53 -16.45 6.93
CA ALA A 311 -43.96 -16.58 5.59
C ALA A 311 -42.57 -17.22 5.63
N GLN A 312 -41.68 -16.71 6.48
CA GLN A 312 -40.32 -17.25 6.64
C GLN A 312 -40.34 -18.72 7.07
N LEU A 313 -41.19 -19.09 8.04
CA LEU A 313 -41.29 -20.48 8.51
C LEU A 313 -41.64 -21.47 7.39
N ARG A 314 -42.52 -21.09 6.45
CA ARG A 314 -42.86 -21.93 5.29
C ARG A 314 -41.67 -22.14 4.37
N GLU A 315 -40.88 -21.09 4.14
CA GLU A 315 -39.67 -21.17 3.32
C GLU A 315 -38.59 -22.01 4.03
N ILE A 316 -38.38 -21.80 5.33
CA ILE A 316 -37.47 -22.62 6.14
C ILE A 316 -37.88 -24.09 6.10
N GLU A 317 -39.15 -24.43 6.25
CA GLU A 317 -39.62 -25.83 6.16
C GLU A 317 -39.30 -26.44 4.78
N ALA A 318 -39.55 -25.69 3.71
CA ALA A 318 -39.22 -26.12 2.35
C ALA A 318 -37.71 -26.29 2.15
N ALA A 319 -36.91 -25.34 2.62
CA ALA A 319 -35.45 -25.36 2.57
C ALA A 319 -34.88 -26.53 3.37
N ARG A 320 -35.37 -26.78 4.58
CA ARG A 320 -34.97 -27.93 5.41
C ARG A 320 -35.28 -29.25 4.71
N ALA A 321 -36.47 -29.39 4.10
CA ALA A 321 -36.79 -30.59 3.33
C ALA A 321 -35.85 -30.76 2.12
N ALA A 322 -35.42 -29.66 1.49
CA ALA A 322 -34.43 -29.70 0.42
C ALA A 322 -33.04 -30.11 0.92
N TRP A 323 -32.51 -29.46 1.96
CA TRP A 323 -31.22 -29.78 2.57
C TRP A 323 -31.14 -31.20 3.12
N GLN A 324 -32.25 -31.72 3.67
CA GLN A 324 -32.33 -33.12 4.08
C GLN A 324 -32.13 -34.06 2.88
N ARG A 325 -32.76 -33.79 1.73
CA ARG A 325 -32.55 -34.57 0.50
C ARG A 325 -31.13 -34.42 -0.02
N THR A 326 -30.58 -33.20 -0.03
CA THR A 326 -29.17 -32.93 -0.41
C THR A 326 -28.22 -33.78 0.43
N SER A 327 -28.41 -33.84 1.75
CA SER A 327 -27.57 -34.64 2.65
C SER A 327 -27.67 -36.16 2.45
N GLN A 328 -28.68 -36.63 1.72
CA GLN A 328 -28.95 -38.04 1.42
C GLN A 328 -28.63 -38.41 -0.04
N ALA A 329 -28.12 -37.45 -0.83
CA ALA A 329 -27.77 -37.66 -2.22
C ALA A 329 -26.71 -38.77 -2.36
N LYS A 330 -26.91 -39.68 -3.31
CA LYS A 330 -26.05 -40.87 -3.47
C LYS A 330 -24.82 -40.62 -4.35
N THR A 331 -24.86 -39.58 -5.16
CA THR A 331 -23.80 -39.24 -6.12
C THR A 331 -23.55 -37.74 -6.08
N ALA A 332 -22.35 -37.34 -6.52
CA ALA A 332 -21.97 -35.94 -6.60
C ALA A 332 -22.94 -35.11 -7.47
N ALA A 333 -23.27 -35.60 -8.66
CA ALA A 333 -24.21 -34.94 -9.54
C ALA A 333 -25.63 -34.82 -8.97
N ASP A 334 -26.06 -35.75 -8.11
CA ASP A 334 -27.35 -35.63 -7.42
C ASP A 334 -27.29 -34.63 -6.27
N PHE A 335 -26.17 -34.61 -5.55
CA PHE A 335 -25.94 -33.63 -4.49
C PHE A 335 -25.99 -32.22 -5.06
N ASP A 336 -25.21 -31.95 -6.12
CA ASP A 336 -25.11 -30.65 -6.78
C ASP A 336 -26.48 -30.10 -7.23
N ARG A 337 -27.27 -30.92 -7.95
CA ARG A 337 -28.63 -30.54 -8.34
C ARG A 337 -29.57 -30.23 -7.17
N GLN A 338 -29.42 -30.95 -6.05
CA GLN A 338 -30.26 -30.75 -4.86
C GLN A 338 -29.79 -29.54 -4.05
N TRP A 339 -28.49 -29.30 -3.99
CA TRP A 339 -27.89 -28.10 -3.42
C TRP A 339 -28.45 -26.85 -4.10
N ASP A 340 -28.38 -26.76 -5.42
CA ASP A 340 -28.94 -25.65 -6.18
C ASP A 340 -30.42 -25.38 -5.90
N ARG A 341 -31.21 -26.45 -5.72
CA ARG A 341 -32.63 -26.34 -5.38
C ARG A 341 -32.83 -25.87 -3.94
N ALA A 342 -31.99 -26.32 -3.01
CA ALA A 342 -32.06 -25.92 -1.62
C ALA A 342 -31.70 -24.44 -1.44
N LEU A 343 -30.72 -23.95 -2.19
CA LEU A 343 -30.33 -22.53 -2.24
C LEU A 343 -31.46 -21.61 -2.72
N ARG A 344 -32.32 -22.08 -3.63
CA ARG A 344 -33.46 -21.30 -4.16
C ARG A 344 -34.73 -21.40 -3.31
N ALA A 345 -34.68 -22.13 -2.18
CA ALA A 345 -35.86 -22.35 -1.34
C ALA A 345 -36.18 -21.17 -0.40
N MET A 346 -35.23 -20.25 -0.19
CA MET A 346 -35.39 -19.06 0.64
C MET A 346 -35.35 -17.81 -0.22
N SER A 347 -36.20 -16.84 0.10
CA SER A 347 -36.33 -15.59 -0.63
C SER A 347 -35.75 -14.42 0.16
N VAL A 348 -34.91 -13.63 -0.51
CA VAL A 348 -34.41 -12.34 0.01
C VAL A 348 -35.55 -11.39 0.35
N GLU A 349 -36.65 -11.40 -0.41
CA GLU A 349 -37.80 -10.53 -0.14
C GLU A 349 -38.60 -10.97 1.10
N THR A 350 -38.68 -12.28 1.36
CA THR A 350 -39.30 -12.80 2.58
C THR A 350 -38.45 -12.46 3.81
N GLU A 351 -37.13 -12.62 3.73
CA GLU A 351 -36.23 -12.21 4.80
C GLU A 351 -36.29 -10.69 5.03
N LYS A 352 -36.26 -9.88 3.98
CA LYS A 352 -36.40 -8.42 4.06
C LYS A 352 -37.69 -8.01 4.77
N ALA A 353 -38.81 -8.66 4.46
CA ALA A 353 -40.08 -8.41 5.14
C ALA A 353 -40.04 -8.82 6.62
N LEU A 354 -39.38 -9.93 6.94
CA LEU A 354 -39.16 -10.39 8.31
C LEU A 354 -38.29 -9.42 9.12
N ARG A 355 -37.14 -9.01 8.57
CA ARG A 355 -36.25 -8.01 9.18
C ARG A 355 -36.98 -6.70 9.43
N GLY A 356 -37.76 -6.23 8.45
CA GLY A 356 -38.61 -5.04 8.60
C GLY A 356 -39.62 -5.17 9.74
N ALA A 357 -40.22 -6.36 9.92
CA ALA A 357 -41.15 -6.62 11.02
C ALA A 357 -40.44 -6.61 12.39
N TYR A 358 -39.20 -7.09 12.49
CA TYR A 358 -38.35 -6.95 13.67
C TYR A 358 -37.80 -5.53 13.90
N GLY A 359 -37.97 -4.62 12.93
CA GLY A 359 -37.36 -3.28 12.96
C GLY A 359 -35.83 -3.31 12.79
N LEU A 360 -35.33 -4.26 12.00
CA LEU A 360 -33.93 -4.41 11.59
C LEU A 360 -33.70 -3.80 10.21
N SER A 361 -32.43 -3.72 9.77
CA SER A 361 -32.10 -3.22 8.44
C SER A 361 -32.75 -4.07 7.35
N THR A 362 -33.32 -3.38 6.35
CA THR A 362 -33.89 -3.95 5.13
C THR A 362 -33.05 -3.62 3.90
N GLN A 363 -31.85 -3.07 4.10
CA GLN A 363 -30.89 -2.83 3.02
C GLN A 363 -30.28 -4.17 2.63
N VAL A 364 -30.71 -4.71 1.49
CA VAL A 364 -30.17 -5.96 0.97
C VAL A 364 -28.71 -5.74 0.59
N PRO A 365 -27.77 -6.50 1.17
CA PRO A 365 -26.37 -6.42 0.80
C PRO A 365 -26.14 -6.78 -0.68
N GLU A 366 -25.12 -6.18 -1.30
CA GLU A 366 -24.85 -6.37 -2.75
C GLU A 366 -24.62 -7.83 -3.12
N TRP A 367 -23.92 -8.60 -2.28
CA TRP A 367 -23.69 -10.03 -2.49
C TRP A 367 -24.96 -10.90 -2.45
N LEU A 368 -26.06 -10.38 -1.90
CA LEU A 368 -27.39 -11.01 -1.95
C LEU A 368 -28.26 -10.43 -3.08
N ALA A 369 -27.94 -9.24 -3.61
CA ALA A 369 -28.70 -8.57 -4.65
C ALA A 369 -28.38 -9.09 -6.07
N ASP A 370 -27.12 -9.48 -6.33
CA ASP A 370 -26.63 -9.91 -7.65
C ASP A 370 -26.82 -11.41 -7.96
N SER A 371 -27.73 -12.09 -7.25
CA SER A 371 -28.04 -13.51 -7.45
C SER A 371 -29.36 -13.74 -8.23
N PRO A 372 -29.39 -13.67 -9.59
CA PRO A 372 -30.46 -14.30 -10.36
C PRO A 372 -30.36 -15.84 -10.33
N GLU A 373 -29.22 -16.36 -9.89
CA GLU A 373 -28.95 -17.75 -9.51
C GLU A 373 -28.58 -17.71 -8.02
N GLY A 374 -29.14 -18.58 -7.17
CA GLY A 374 -29.07 -18.49 -5.69
C GLY A 374 -27.64 -18.42 -5.09
N PRO A 375 -27.45 -18.50 -3.75
CA PRO A 375 -26.17 -18.18 -3.09
C PRO A 375 -24.93 -19.04 -3.43
N GLY A 376 -24.93 -19.83 -4.51
CA GLY A 376 -23.79 -20.55 -5.02
C GLY A 376 -23.19 -19.82 -6.22
N SER A 377 -21.92 -19.42 -6.10
CA SER A 377 -20.99 -18.98 -7.17
C SER A 377 -20.73 -17.49 -7.42
N GLY A 378 -21.19 -16.58 -6.56
CA GLY A 378 -20.53 -15.27 -6.40
C GLY A 378 -19.33 -15.39 -5.45
N PRO A 379 -18.32 -14.50 -5.50
CA PRO A 379 -17.35 -14.46 -4.42
C PRO A 379 -18.19 -14.22 -3.16
N GLY A 380 -18.22 -15.21 -2.27
CA GLY A 380 -18.77 -14.99 -0.95
C GLY A 380 -18.06 -13.80 -0.32
N ARG A 381 -18.47 -13.45 0.89
CA ARG A 381 -17.69 -12.57 1.77
C ARG A 381 -16.37 -13.27 2.11
N GLY A 382 -15.51 -13.44 1.12
CA GLY A 382 -14.19 -14.02 1.20
C GLY A 382 -13.30 -12.93 1.76
N PRO A 383 -12.55 -13.19 2.83
CA PRO A 383 -11.69 -12.18 3.41
C PRO A 383 -10.65 -11.72 2.38
N SER A 384 -10.44 -10.42 2.33
CA SER A 384 -9.22 -9.85 1.79
C SER A 384 -8.13 -10.09 2.85
N ALA A 385 -7.47 -11.24 2.82
CA ALA A 385 -6.37 -11.55 3.75
C ALA A 385 -5.25 -12.32 3.06
N GLN A 386 -4.01 -11.87 3.27
CA GLN A 386 -2.81 -12.70 3.11
C GLN A 386 -2.31 -13.03 4.51
N ALA A 387 -2.07 -14.32 4.77
CA ALA A 387 -1.38 -14.76 5.98
C ALA A 387 0.01 -14.07 6.05
N ALA A 388 0.35 -13.58 7.24
CA ALA A 388 1.59 -12.86 7.56
C ALA A 388 2.80 -13.78 7.72
#